data_AF-A0A9N9NVE8-F1
#
_entry.id   AF-A0A9N9NVE8-F1
#
_cell.length_a   1.000
_cell.length_b   1.000
_cell.length_c   1.000
_cell.angle_alpha   90.00
_cell.angle_beta   90.00
_cell.angle_gamma   90.00
#
_symmetry.space_group_name_H-M   'P 1'
#
loop_
_entity.id
_entity.type
_entity.pdbx_description
1 polymer ?
#
loop_
_entity_poly.entity_id
_entity_poly.type
_entity_poly.pdbx_seq_one_letter_code
_entity_poly.pdbx_strand_id
1 'polypeptide(L)'
;TVLMAVTLPTLIQLLADPPLEKYMSSSEENLSPHTLPPLHTLSIRHILSLAGLQPQNFRDAVAVLLPEPKAKLEAAVRFNVLQQQQQQQRLQEERDRRYNERIELNKGPSISLKSDFSGFA
;
A
#
# COMPACT_ATOMS: atom_id res chain seq x y z
N THR A 1 10.36 -27.13 6.67
CA THR A 1 9.15 -27.04 7.51
C THR A 1 9.45 -26.58 8.93
N VAL A 2 10.32 -27.26 9.69
CA VAL A 2 10.66 -26.87 11.08
C VAL A 2 11.16 -25.43 11.20
N LEU A 3 12.03 -25.00 10.29
CA LEU A 3 12.55 -23.63 10.29
C LEU A 3 11.43 -22.59 10.16
N MET A 4 10.49 -22.80 9.24
CA MET A 4 9.32 -21.92 9.03
C MET A 4 8.41 -21.90 10.26
N ALA A 5 8.22 -23.04 10.91
CA ALA A 5 7.42 -23.16 12.13
C ALA A 5 8.01 -22.39 13.32
N VAL A 6 9.32 -22.11 13.32
CA VAL A 6 9.98 -21.29 14.35
C VAL A 6 10.08 -19.82 13.92
N THR A 7 10.43 -19.55 12.66
CA THR A 7 10.63 -18.19 12.17
C THR A 7 9.32 -17.42 12.01
N LEU A 8 8.23 -18.09 11.63
CA LEU A 8 6.95 -17.41 11.42
C LEU A 8 6.36 -16.87 12.74
N PRO A 9 6.24 -17.65 13.84
CA PRO A 9 5.79 -17.11 15.12
C PRO A 9 6.69 -15.99 15.65
N THR A 10 8.01 -16.11 15.52
CA THR A 10 8.93 -15.07 16.02
C THR A 10 8.78 -13.77 15.25
N LEU A 11 8.64 -13.82 13.92
CA LEU A 11 8.35 -12.64 13.11
C LEU A 11 6.97 -12.05 13.44
N ILE A 12 5.97 -12.87 13.76
CA ILE A 12 4.63 -12.39 14.17
C ILE A 12 4.69 -11.65 15.51
N GLN A 13 5.52 -12.10 16.46
CA GLN A 13 5.69 -11.41 17.74
C GLN A 13 6.30 -10.01 17.57
N LEU A 14 7.11 -9.80 16.53
CA LEU A 14 7.69 -8.49 16.21
C LEU A 14 6.71 -7.55 15.49
N LEU A 15 5.53 -8.04 15.08
CA LEU A 15 4.48 -7.18 14.54
C LEU A 15 3.89 -6.32 15.66
N ALA A 16 3.47 -5.10 15.32
CA ALA A 16 2.68 -4.26 16.21
C ALA A 16 1.33 -4.92 16.51
N ASP A 17 0.84 -4.71 17.73
CA ASP A 17 -0.47 -5.23 18.13
C ASP A 17 -1.61 -4.41 17.50
N PRO A 18 -2.68 -5.08 17.04
CA PRO A 18 -3.89 -4.41 16.61
C PRO A 18 -4.53 -3.63 17.78
N PRO A 19 -5.29 -2.55 17.53
CA PRO A 19 -5.62 -1.96 16.22
C PRO A 19 -4.44 -1.22 15.58
N LEU A 20 -4.23 -1.44 14.27
CA LEU A 20 -3.17 -0.82 13.47
C LEU A 20 -3.61 0.49 12.81
N GLU A 21 -4.92 0.79 12.87
CA GLU A 21 -5.57 1.98 12.34
C GLU A 21 -5.02 3.26 12.98
N LYS A 22 -4.53 3.18 14.23
CA LYS A 22 -3.85 4.28 14.92
C LYS A 22 -2.56 4.77 14.23
N TYR A 23 -2.00 3.94 13.34
CA TYR A 23 -0.83 4.29 12.53
C TYR A 23 -1.19 4.67 11.09
N MET A 24 -2.46 4.52 10.71
CA MET A 24 -2.97 5.04 9.45
C MET A 24 -3.18 6.53 9.65
N SER A 25 -2.35 7.36 9.01
CA SER A 25 -2.41 8.81 9.14
C SER A 25 -3.83 9.30 8.86
N SER A 26 -4.58 9.61 9.92
CA SER A 26 -5.79 10.42 9.81
C SER A 26 -5.34 11.78 9.32
N SER A 27 -5.93 12.21 8.22
CA SER A 27 -5.74 13.47 7.52
C SER A 27 -6.18 14.70 8.33
N GLU A 28 -5.95 14.72 9.64
CA GLU A 28 -6.27 15.82 10.52
C GLU A 28 -5.06 16.09 11.42
N GLU A 29 -4.22 16.99 10.95
CA GLU A 29 -3.70 18.14 11.70
C GLU A 29 -3.86 18.08 13.23
N ASN A 30 -3.22 17.13 13.92
CA ASN A 30 -2.90 17.24 15.34
C ASN A 30 -1.70 16.33 15.71
N LEU A 31 -0.80 16.91 16.48
CA LEU A 31 0.54 16.43 16.80
C LEU A 31 0.59 15.00 17.39
N SER A 32 1.00 14.00 16.60
CA SER A 32 1.94 12.96 17.08
C SER A 32 2.48 12.06 15.95
N PRO A 33 3.77 11.67 16.02
CA PRO A 33 4.40 10.79 15.04
C PRO A 33 4.05 9.33 15.37
N HIS A 34 2.80 8.91 15.20
CA HIS A 34 2.47 7.48 15.23
C HIS A 34 2.92 6.82 13.93
N THR A 35 4.24 6.81 13.74
CA THR A 35 4.93 6.07 12.69
C THR A 35 4.89 4.59 13.08
N LEU A 36 4.58 3.70 12.14
CA LEU A 36 4.68 2.27 12.42
C LEU A 36 6.08 1.91 12.92
N PRO A 37 6.19 1.01 13.91
CA PRO A 37 7.48 0.51 14.34
C PRO A 37 8.28 -0.02 13.14
N PRO A 38 9.57 0.33 13.00
CA PRO A 38 10.39 -0.11 11.88
C PRO A 38 10.49 -1.65 11.82
N LEU A 39 10.46 -2.30 12.99
CA LEU A 39 10.42 -3.75 13.13
C LEU A 39 9.14 -4.36 12.54
N HIS A 40 7.99 -3.70 12.65
CA HIS A 40 6.75 -4.19 12.03
C HIS A 40 6.88 -4.20 10.51
N THR A 41 7.36 -3.09 9.91
CA THR A 41 7.54 -2.95 8.47
C THR A 41 8.55 -3.96 7.92
N LEU A 42 9.64 -4.22 8.66
CA LEU A 42 10.62 -5.23 8.29
C LEU A 42 10.02 -6.65 8.38
N SER A 43 9.35 -6.95 9.50
CA SER A 43 8.78 -8.27 9.76
C SER A 43 7.69 -8.63 8.77
N ILE A 44 6.77 -7.71 8.46
CA ILE A 44 5.72 -7.97 7.47
C ILE A 44 6.30 -8.20 6.08
N ARG A 45 7.36 -7.47 5.69
CA ARG A 45 8.04 -7.69 4.42
C ARG A 45 8.68 -9.08 4.34
N HIS A 46 9.33 -9.53 5.41
CA HIS A 46 9.90 -10.88 5.46
C HIS A 46 8.83 -11.96 5.47
N ILE A 47 7.75 -11.80 6.22
CA ILE A 47 6.60 -12.72 6.24
C ILE A 47 6.00 -12.85 4.83
N LEU A 48 5.75 -11.74 4.14
CA LEU A 48 5.23 -11.75 2.77
C LEU A 48 6.23 -12.35 1.78
N SER A 49 7.53 -12.10 1.96
CA SER A 49 8.58 -12.73 1.15
C SER A 49 8.64 -14.24 1.35
N LEU A 50 8.48 -14.72 2.59
CA LEU A 50 8.42 -16.15 2.91
C LEU A 50 7.18 -16.81 2.30
N ALA A 51 6.04 -16.12 2.33
CA ALA A 51 4.82 -16.57 1.68
C ALA A 51 4.99 -16.67 0.14
N GLY A 52 5.73 -15.75 -0.47
CA GLY A 52 6.02 -15.77 -1.92
C GLY A 52 7.02 -16.85 -2.35
N LEU A 53 8.08 -17.07 -1.57
CA LEU A 53 9.14 -18.03 -1.91
C LEU A 53 8.74 -19.48 -1.60
N GLN A 54 8.01 -19.71 -0.51
CA GLN A 54 7.66 -21.05 -0.03
C GLN A 54 6.19 -21.14 0.39
N PRO A 55 5.24 -20.97 -0.56
CA PRO A 55 3.81 -20.81 -0.24
C PRO A 55 3.21 -22.03 0.47
N GLN A 56 3.64 -23.24 0.10
CA GLN A 56 3.12 -24.48 0.70
C GLN A 56 3.57 -24.62 2.17
N ASN A 57 4.86 -24.42 2.44
CA ASN A 57 5.41 -24.43 3.81
C ASN A 57 4.83 -23.29 4.67
N PHE A 58 4.60 -22.12 4.07
CA PHE A 58 4.00 -20.99 4.76
C PHE A 58 2.56 -21.29 5.17
N ARG A 59 1.76 -21.86 4.26
CA ARG A 59 0.39 -22.27 4.54
C ARG A 59 0.32 -23.29 5.67
N ASP A 60 1.19 -24.29 5.63
CA ASP A 60 1.24 -25.33 6.67
C ASP A 60 1.65 -24.73 8.03
N ALA A 61 2.63 -23.82 8.05
CA ALA A 61 3.04 -23.13 9.28
C ALA A 61 1.92 -22.23 9.84
N VAL A 62 1.18 -21.52 8.99
CA VAL A 62 0.03 -20.68 9.40
C VAL A 62 -1.13 -21.54 9.91
N ALA A 63 -1.32 -22.74 9.37
CA ALA A 63 -2.38 -23.65 9.82
C ALA A 63 -2.19 -24.14 11.26
N VAL A 64 -0.95 -24.21 11.73
CA VAL A 64 -0.57 -24.67 13.08
C VAL A 64 -0.48 -23.50 14.08
N LEU A 65 -0.59 -22.25 13.63
CA LEU A 65 -0.57 -21.09 14.52
C LEU A 65 -1.78 -21.05 15.46
N LEU A 66 -1.54 -20.55 16.67
CA LEU A 66 -2.59 -20.22 17.63
C LEU A 66 -3.51 -19.11 17.08
N PRO A 67 -4.78 -19.04 17.52
CA PRO A 67 -5.75 -18.07 17.02
C PRO A 67 -5.31 -16.60 17.15
N GLU A 68 -4.65 -16.24 18.25
CA GLU A 68 -4.23 -14.86 18.54
C GLU A 68 -3.10 -14.39 17.60
N PRO A 69 -1.94 -15.08 17.48
CA PRO A 69 -0.92 -14.77 16.48
C PRO A 69 -1.46 -14.74 15.04
N LYS A 70 -2.40 -15.63 14.73
CA LYS A 70 -3.04 -15.69 13.41
C LYS A 70 -3.88 -14.44 13.12
N ALA A 71 -4.68 -13.97 14.08
CA ALA A 71 -5.45 -12.75 13.95
C ALA A 71 -4.55 -11.51 13.80
N LYS A 72 -3.46 -11.45 14.57
CA LYS A 72 -2.44 -10.39 14.49
C LYS A 72 -1.78 -10.36 13.10
N LEU A 73 -1.41 -11.52 12.56
CA LEU A 73 -0.89 -11.64 11.20
C LEU A 73 -1.91 -11.16 10.16
N GLU A 74 -3.17 -11.58 10.27
CA GLU A 74 -4.23 -11.13 9.36
C GLU A 74 -4.41 -9.61 9.39
N ALA A 75 -4.45 -9.01 10.57
CA ALA A 75 -4.56 -7.57 10.73
C ALA A 75 -3.36 -6.84 10.09
N ALA A 76 -2.13 -7.33 10.33
CA ALA A 76 -0.92 -6.76 9.75
C ALA A 76 -0.89 -6.86 8.22
N VAL A 77 -1.31 -7.99 7.66
CA VAL A 77 -1.40 -8.18 6.20
C VAL A 77 -2.47 -7.27 5.61
N ARG A 78 -3.68 -7.23 6.19
CA ARG A 78 -4.75 -6.33 5.74
C ARG A 78 -4.30 -4.87 5.77
N PHE A 79 -3.66 -4.46 6.86
CA PHE A 79 -3.12 -3.11 6.99
C PHE A 79 -2.05 -2.82 5.92
N ASN A 80 -1.15 -3.76 5.65
CA ASN A 80 -0.12 -3.59 4.61
C ASN A 80 -0.72 -3.44 3.21
N VAL A 81 -1.75 -4.24 2.88
CA VAL A 81 -2.47 -4.14 1.61
C VAL A 81 -3.14 -2.78 1.46
N LEU A 82 -3.82 -2.29 2.52
CA LEU A 82 -4.45 -0.97 2.49
C LEU A 82 -3.42 0.16 2.30
N GLN A 83 -2.27 0.07 2.97
CA GLN A 83 -1.17 1.02 2.80
C GLN A 83 -0.63 1.02 1.36
N GLN A 84 -0.43 -0.16 0.77
CA GLN A 84 0.04 -0.28 -0.61
C GLN A 84 -0.98 0.29 -1.61
N GLN A 85 -2.28 0.03 -1.41
CA GLN A 85 -3.34 0.58 -2.27
C GLN A 85 -3.38 2.11 -2.20
N GLN A 86 -3.31 2.67 -0.99
CA GLN A 86 -3.28 4.12 -0.80
C GLN A 86 -2.01 4.75 -1.42
N GLN A 87 -0.87 4.06 -1.36
CA GLN A 87 0.35 4.53 -2.01
C GLN A 87 0.24 4.49 -3.54
N GLN A 88 -0.32 3.40 -4.10
CA GLN A 88 -0.50 3.26 -5.55
C GLN A 88 -1.46 4.33 -6.10
N GLN A 89 -2.56 4.61 -5.39
CA GLN A 89 -3.49 5.68 -5.76
C GLN A 89 -2.81 7.05 -5.78
N ARG A 90 -2.06 7.39 -4.72
CA ARG A 90 -1.29 8.66 -4.67
C ARG A 90 -0.28 8.78 -5.82
N LEU A 91 0.42 7.70 -6.15
CA LEU A 91 1.36 7.69 -7.28
C LEU A 91 0.65 7.86 -8.61
N GLN A 92 -0.56 7.32 -8.76
CA GLN A 92 -1.38 7.50 -9.96
C GLN A 92 -1.85 8.95 -10.10
N GLU A 93 -2.40 9.54 -9.04
CA GLU A 93 -2.81 10.95 -9.00
C GLU A 93 -1.65 11.89 -9.32
N GLU A 94 -0.45 11.62 -8.79
CA GLU A 94 0.73 12.42 -9.09
C GLU A 94 1.14 12.30 -10.57
N ARG A 95 1.04 11.11 -11.16
CA ARG A 95 1.31 10.93 -12.60
C ARG A 95 0.29 11.67 -13.46
N ASP A 96 -0.98 11.60 -13.11
CA ASP A 96 -2.05 12.28 -13.85
C ASP A 96 -1.92 13.80 -13.75
N ARG A 97 -1.56 14.31 -12.57
CA ARG A 97 -1.25 15.74 -12.38
C ARG A 97 -0.08 16.18 -13.25
N ARG A 98 1.05 15.46 -13.23
CA ARG A 98 2.22 15.77 -14.06
C ARG A 98 1.92 15.68 -15.56
N TYR A 99 1.01 14.78 -15.96
CA TYR A 99 0.57 14.65 -17.34
C TYR A 99 -0.29 15.84 -17.78
N ASN A 100 -1.25 16.25 -16.95
CA ASN A 100 -2.09 17.43 -17.22
C ASN A 100 -1.25 18.71 -17.30
N GLU A 101 -0.30 18.91 -16.38
CA GLU A 101 0.62 20.05 -16.41
C GLU A 101 1.42 20.09 -17.74
N ARG A 102 1.87 18.94 -18.26
CA ARG A 102 2.56 18.85 -19.56
C ARG A 102 1.66 19.13 -20.76
N ILE A 103 0.38 18.76 -20.70
CA ILE A 103 -0.61 19.08 -21.74
C ILE A 103 -0.91 20.57 -21.72
N GLU A 104 -1.12 21.17 -20.56
CA GLU A 104 -1.39 22.60 -20.44
C GLU A 104 -0.22 23.44 -20.98
N LEU A 105 1.02 23.02 -20.73
CA LEU A 105 2.22 23.65 -21.31
C LEU A 105 2.36 23.42 -22.82
N ASN A 106 1.87 22.31 -23.37
CA ASN A 106 1.92 22.02 -24.82
C ASN A 106 0.71 22.52 -25.61
N LYS A 107 -0.36 22.97 -24.95
CA LYS A 107 -1.43 23.73 -25.60
C LYS A 107 -0.87 25.12 -25.94
N GLY A 108 -0.13 25.18 -27.04
CA GLY A 108 0.23 26.43 -27.71
C GLY A 108 -1.02 27.26 -28.05
N PRO A 109 -0.84 28.53 -28.47
CA PRO A 109 -1.93 29.48 -28.64
C PRO A 109 -3.03 28.90 -29.55
N SER A 110 -4.21 28.69 -28.97
CA SER A 110 -5.40 28.21 -29.69
C SER A 110 -5.84 29.28 -30.68
N ILE A 111 -5.48 29.14 -31.96
CA ILE A 111 -6.00 29.97 -33.04
C ILE A 111 -7.44 29.54 -33.29
N SER A 112 -8.40 30.28 -32.75
CA SER A 112 -9.81 30.15 -33.11
C SER A 112 -9.99 30.54 -34.57
N LEU A 113 -10.04 29.55 -35.47
CA LEU A 113 -10.41 29.73 -36.87
C LEU A 113 -11.91 30.11 -36.93
N LYS A 114 -12.18 31.42 -37.03
CA LYS A 114 -13.50 31.93 -37.44
C LYS A 114 -13.67 31.65 -38.93
N SER A 115 -14.07 30.43 -39.27
CA SER A 115 -14.42 30.05 -40.63
C SER A 115 -15.92 30.22 -40.84
N ASP A 116 -16.34 31.44 -41.19
CA ASP A 116 -17.68 31.67 -41.75
C ASP A 116 -17.72 31.14 -43.19
N PHE A 117 -18.29 29.96 -43.39
CA PHE A 117 -18.56 29.38 -44.72
C PHE A 117 -19.96 29.72 -45.25
N SER A 118 -20.62 30.73 -44.69
CA SER A 118 -21.99 31.13 -45.00
C SER A 118 -22.18 31.83 -46.36
N GLY A 119 -21.15 31.90 -47.22
CA GLY A 119 -21.17 32.62 -48.51
C GLY A 119 -21.14 31.76 -49.79
N PHE A 120 -21.28 30.43 -49.71
CA PHE A 120 -21.18 29.53 -50.87
C PHE A 120 -22.50 28.83 -51.27
N ALA A 121 -23.67 29.35 -50.86
CA ALA A 121 -24.98 28.79 -51.21
C ALA A 121 -25.74 29.68 -52.19
#